data_AF-A0A5C1YCG8-F1
#
_entry.id   AF-A0A5C1YCG8-F1
#
_cell.length_a   1.000
_cell.length_b   1.000
_cell.length_c   1.000
_cell.angle_alpha   90.00
_cell.angle_beta   90.00
_cell.angle_gamma   90.00
#
_symmetry.space_group_name_H-M   'P 1'
#
loop_
_entity.id
_entity.type
_entity.pdbx_description
1 polymer ?
#
loop_
_entity_poly.entity_id
_entity_poly.type
_entity_poly.pdbx_seq_one_letter_code
_entity_poly.pdbx_strand_id
1 'polypeptide(L)' 'MADGDVETRSNRGQWENRVEGSPELSQSYASRDEAVDAGRELAATLGSQHVVVDSEPTGVITDEDPASGDDR' A
#
# COMPACT_ATOMS: atom_id res chain seq x y z
N MET A 1 13.60 -1.45 -2.40
CA MET A 1 12.83 -1.16 -1.18
C MET A 1 13.83 -0.96 -0.06
N ALA A 2 13.64 0.08 0.75
CA ALA A 2 14.34 0.36 1.99
C ALA A 2 13.69 -0.41 3.15
N ASP A 3 14.44 -0.64 4.22
CA ASP A 3 13.90 -1.18 5.47
C ASP A 3 12.71 -0.33 5.95
N GLY A 4 11.59 -0.99 6.22
CA GLY A 4 10.31 -0.38 6.58
C GLY A 4 9.35 -0.13 5.42
N ASP A 5 9.75 -0.32 4.16
CA ASP A 5 8.82 -0.26 3.01
C ASP A 5 7.79 -1.39 3.11
N VAL A 6 6.56 -1.10 2.65
CA VAL A 6 5.43 -2.04 2.71
C VAL A 6 5.11 -2.53 1.30
N GLU A 7 5.24 -3.83 1.08
CA GLU A 7 4.88 -4.53 -0.16
C GLU A 7 3.56 -5.27 0.01
N THR A 8 2.51 -4.83 -0.70
CA THR A 8 1.26 -5.59 -0.82
C THR A 8 1.33 -6.51 -2.01
N ARG A 9 1.22 -7.83 -1.79
CA ARG A 9 1.26 -8.84 -2.85
C ARG A 9 0.07 -9.78 -2.79
N SER A 10 -0.37 -10.23 -3.97
CA SER A 10 -1.35 -11.32 -4.06
C SER A 10 -0.63 -12.68 -3.96
N ASN A 11 -1.12 -13.54 -3.07
CA ASN A 11 -0.63 -14.88 -2.85
C ASN A 11 -1.80 -15.87 -2.87
N ARG A 12 -1.99 -16.56 -4.01
CA ARG A 12 -3.02 -17.60 -4.19
C ARG A 12 -4.45 -17.15 -3.81
N GLY A 13 -4.79 -15.89 -4.10
CA GLY A 13 -6.11 -15.31 -3.76
C GLY A 13 -6.19 -14.70 -2.36
N GLN A 14 -5.14 -14.83 -1.55
CA GLN A 14 -4.94 -14.05 -0.34
C GLN A 14 -4.14 -12.80 -0.68
N TRP A 15 -4.34 -11.72 0.06
CA TRP A 15 -3.49 -10.55 -0.02
C TRP A 15 -2.62 -10.46 1.23
N GLU A 16 -1.36 -10.10 1.10
CA GLU A 16 -0.46 -9.93 2.24
C GLU A 16 0.34 -8.62 2.10
N ASN A 17 0.47 -7.91 3.22
CA ASN A 17 1.34 -6.76 3.38
C ASN A 17 2.62 -7.23 4.06
N ARG A 18 3.74 -7.17 3.34
CA ARG A 18 5.06 -7.55 3.82
C ARG A 18 5.88 -6.30 4.08
N VAL A 19 6.41 -6.15 5.29
CA VAL A 19 7.29 -5.03 5.63
C VAL A 19 8.75 -5.46 5.47
N GLU A 20 9.50 -4.72 4.67
CA GLU A 20 10.92 -4.98 4.45
C GLU A 20 11.71 -4.78 5.75
N GLY A 21 12.53 -5.78 6.12
CA GLY A 21 13.27 -5.77 7.38
C GLY A 21 12.45 -6.07 8.65
N SER A 22 11.12 -6.17 8.56
CA SER A 22 10.24 -6.41 9.73
C SER A 22 9.08 -7.37 9.41
N PRO A 23 9.37 -8.67 9.19
CA PRO A 23 8.33 -9.65 8.87
C PRO A 23 7.31 -9.83 9.99
N GLU A 24 7.63 -9.46 11.23
CA GLU A 24 6.69 -9.48 12.37
C GLU A 24 5.51 -8.51 12.21
N LEU A 25 5.67 -7.45 11.41
CA LEU A 25 4.63 -6.47 11.09
C LEU A 25 3.80 -6.88 9.87
N SER A 26 4.13 -8.01 9.24
CA SER A 26 3.41 -8.48 8.06
C SER A 26 2.00 -8.96 8.42
N GLN A 27 1.03 -8.63 7.56
CA GLN A 27 -0.38 -8.92 7.79
C GLN A 27 -1.04 -9.51 6.54
N SER A 28 -1.99 -10.42 6.74
CA SER A 28 -2.72 -11.09 5.68
C SER A 28 -4.18 -10.63 5.66
N TYR A 29 -4.73 -10.49 4.46
CA TYR A 29 -6.04 -9.93 4.20
C TYR A 29 -6.80 -10.81 3.19
N ALA A 30 -8.13 -10.74 3.28
CA ALA A 30 -9.00 -11.47 2.35
C ALA A 30 -9.16 -10.75 1.01
N SER A 31 -8.99 -9.42 1.00
CA SER A 31 -9.30 -8.57 -0.15
C SER A 31 -8.16 -7.63 -0.50
N ARG A 32 -8.05 -7.28 -1.78
CA ARG A 32 -7.05 -6.32 -2.29
C ARG A 32 -7.22 -4.95 -1.65
N ASP A 33 -8.44 -4.42 -1.67
CA ASP A 33 -8.74 -3.07 -1.18
C ASP A 33 -8.31 -2.92 0.29
N GLU A 34 -8.68 -3.90 1.12
CA GLU A 34 -8.31 -3.95 2.54
C GLU A 34 -6.80 -4.02 2.75
N ALA A 35 -6.08 -4.82 1.94
CA ALA A 35 -4.63 -4.90 2.02
C ALA A 35 -3.95 -3.60 1.57
N VAL A 36 -4.46 -2.96 0.51
CA VAL A 36 -3.90 -1.73 -0.03
C VAL A 36 -4.11 -0.57 0.94
N ASP A 37 -5.31 -0.43 1.50
CA ASP A 37 -5.64 0.62 2.47
C ASP A 37 -4.78 0.49 3.74
N ALA A 38 -4.78 -0.70 4.35
CA ALA A 38 -3.96 -0.97 5.52
C ALA A 38 -2.45 -0.86 5.24
N GLY A 39 -2.01 -1.21 4.03
CA GLY A 39 -0.62 -1.09 3.60
C GLY A 39 -0.18 0.37 3.46
N ARG A 40 -1.06 1.24 2.94
CA ARG A 40 -0.84 2.67 2.81
C ARG A 40 -0.75 3.34 4.19
N GLU A 41 -1.66 3.01 5.10
CA GLU A 41 -1.64 3.52 6.49
C GLU A 41 -0.38 3.08 7.24
N LEU A 42 0.03 1.81 7.06
CA LEU A 42 1.23 1.26 7.68
C LEU A 42 2.48 1.96 7.17
N ALA A 43 2.60 2.13 5.85
CA ALA A 43 3.72 2.85 5.24
C ALA A 43 3.77 4.31 5.71
N ALA A 44 2.62 5.00 5.78
CA ALA A 44 2.53 6.37 6.30
C ALA A 44 2.98 6.46 7.77
N THR A 45 2.61 5.48 8.60
CA THR A 45 3.01 5.40 10.01
C THR A 45 4.52 5.18 10.17
N LEU A 46 5.10 4.36 9.30
CA LEU A 46 6.54 4.07 9.29
C LEU A 46 7.37 5.17 8.61
N GLY A 47 6.73 6.08 7.86
CA GLY A 47 7.41 7.07 7.02
C GLY A 47 8.07 6.45 5.79
N SER A 48 7.53 5.33 5.31
CA SER A 48 8.06 4.53 4.21
C SER A 48 7.15 4.57 2.98
N GLN A 49 7.56 3.90 1.90
CA GLN A 49 6.76 3.78 0.69
C GLN A 49 5.93 2.50 0.70
N HIS A 50 4.75 2.60 0.09
CA HIS A 50 3.85 1.48 -0.14
C HIS A 50 3.90 1.08 -1.62
N VAL A 51 4.11 -0.21 -1.89
CA VAL A 51 4.18 -0.76 -3.25
C VAL A 51 3.20 -1.92 -3.36
N VAL A 52 2.33 -1.88 -4.37
CA VAL A 52 1.38 -2.95 -4.66
C VAL A 52 1.87 -3.77 -5.84
N VAL A 53 2.24 -5.01 -5.59
CA VAL A 53 2.68 -5.98 -6.60
C VAL A 53 1.49 -6.88 -6.96
N ASP A 54 0.78 -6.45 -7.99
CA ASP A 54 -0.29 -7.21 -8.65
C ASP A 54 0.25 -7.81 -9.96
N SER A 55 -0.23 -8.99 -10.37
CA SER A 55 0.18 -9.64 -11.63
C SER A 55 -0.38 -8.98 -12.93
N GLU A 56 -0.87 -7.73 -12.84
CA GLU A 56 -1.22 -6.71 -13.88
C GLU A 56 -2.66 -6.70 -14.45
N PRO A 57 -3.23 -5.52 -14.85
CA PRO A 57 -2.63 -4.15 -14.91
C PRO A 57 -3.38 -3.01 -14.16
N THR A 58 -2.57 -2.15 -13.52
CA THR A 58 -2.71 -0.69 -13.25
C THR A 58 -4.06 -0.10 -12.79
N GLY A 59 -4.25 -0.02 -11.47
CA GLY A 59 -5.18 0.93 -10.86
C GLY A 59 -4.38 2.04 -10.18
N VAL A 60 -4.10 3.12 -10.90
CA VAL A 60 -3.59 4.37 -10.33
C VAL A 60 -4.62 4.86 -9.29
N ILE A 61 -4.29 4.78 -8.00
CA ILE A 61 -4.88 5.65 -6.99
C ILE A 61 -3.83 6.72 -6.72
N THR A 62 -3.58 7.57 -7.72
CA THR A 62 -3.01 8.88 -7.45
C THR A 62 -4.16 9.66 -6.83
N ASP A 63 -4.08 9.78 -5.51
CA ASP A 63 -4.67 10.85 -4.73
C ASP A 63 -4.21 12.18 -5.36
N GLU A 64 -4.96 12.66 -6.34
CA GLU A 64 -4.88 14.05 -6.78
C GLU A 64 -5.88 14.82 -5.93
N ASP A 65 -5.49 15.15 -4.71
CA ASP A 65 -6.06 16.30 -4.01
C ASP A 65 -5.22 17.53 -4.37
N PRO A 66 -5.77 18.43 -5.22
CA PRO A 66 -5.53 19.84 -5.01
C PRO A 66 -6.84 20.51 -4.64
N ALA A 67 -7.17 20.47 -3.35
CA ALA A 67 -7.83 21.58 -2.70
C ALA A 67 -6.97 22.86 -2.82
N SER A 68 -7.22 23.64 -3.87
CA SER A 68 -7.09 25.11 -3.91
C SER A 68 -7.74 25.57 -5.22
N GLY A 69 -8.87 26.26 -5.23
CA GLY A 69 -9.13 27.45 -4.44
C GLY A 69 -9.04 28.66 -5.36
N ASP A 70 -10.19 29.26 -5.64
CA ASP A 70 -10.40 30.71 -5.75
C ASP A 70 -10.16 31.47 -7.08
N ASP A 71 -11.20 32.27 -7.40
CA ASP A 71 -11.21 33.61 -8.02
C ASP A 71 -10.94 33.81 -9.53
N ARG A 72 -12.01 33.80 -10.36
CA ARG A 72 -12.67 35.02 -10.88
C ARG A 72 -13.83 34.73 -11.85
#